data_AF-A0AA38KKE4-F1
#
_entry.id   AF-A0AA38KKE4-F1
#
_cell.length_a   1.000
_cell.length_b   1.000
_cell.length_c   1.000
_cell.angle_alpha   90.00
_cell.angle_beta   90.00
_cell.angle_gamma   90.00
#
_symmetry.space_group_name_H-M   'P 1'
#
loop_
_entity.id
_entity.type
_entity.pdbx_description
1 polymer ?
#
loop_
_entity_poly.entity_id
_entity_poly.type
_entity_poly.pdbx_seq_one_letter_code
_entity_poly.pdbx_strand_id
1 'polypeptide(L)'
;MIIKSGLALNILPKAIGVTSWIPLDAVAEAILDVAFVKESPPLTINLVHPYPTTWNSIMEAIRESLTQNKGLSSDALQLVPFNEWYAALREADARGPAERVASEMPATKIPEFIDSLVESDKHAIEAVNPNVEAIGMTALDTSNIQRISQRIRDLEPIGMKDAALWVKYWLQHGL
;
A
#
# COMPACT_ATOMS: atom_id res chain seq x y z
N MET A 1 -8.12 5.10 -0.06
CA MET A 1 -9.12 5.00 1.02
C MET A 1 -8.48 5.01 2.41
N ILE A 2 -7.53 4.12 2.69
CA ILE A 2 -6.78 4.09 3.96
C ILE A 2 -6.12 5.43 4.26
N ILE A 3 -5.31 5.96 3.33
CA ILE A 3 -4.58 7.23 3.53
C ILE A 3 -5.53 8.41 3.79
N LYS A 4 -6.58 8.57 2.98
CA LYS A 4 -7.57 9.66 3.16
C LYS A 4 -8.30 9.58 4.50
N SER A 5 -8.77 8.37 4.86
CA SER A 5 -9.46 8.18 6.14
C SER A 5 -8.50 8.36 7.32
N GLY A 6 -7.25 7.91 7.19
CA GLY A 6 -6.21 8.13 8.19
C GLY A 6 -5.84 9.60 8.38
N LEU A 7 -5.85 10.39 7.30
CA LEU A 7 -5.69 11.84 7.39
C LEU A 7 -6.83 12.48 8.21
N ALA A 8 -8.08 12.05 7.98
CA ALA A 8 -9.24 12.53 8.74
C ALA A 8 -9.22 12.13 10.22
N LEU A 9 -8.67 10.94 10.52
CA LEU A 9 -8.48 10.40 11.87
C LEU A 9 -7.19 10.90 12.56
N ASN A 10 -6.30 11.56 11.83
CA ASN A 10 -4.94 11.94 12.26
C ASN A 10 -4.03 10.76 12.67
N ILE A 11 -4.23 9.58 12.09
CA ILE A 11 -3.43 8.36 12.35
C ILE A 11 -3.34 7.48 11.09
N LEU A 12 -2.26 6.72 10.93
CA LEU A 12 -2.07 5.77 9.83
C LEU A 12 -1.89 4.34 10.37
N PRO A 13 -2.32 3.30 9.65
CA PRO A 13 -2.20 1.92 10.13
C PRO A 13 -0.80 1.34 9.87
N LYS A 14 -0.22 0.73 10.90
CA LYS A 14 0.87 -0.24 10.81
C LYS A 14 0.31 -1.62 10.50
N ALA A 15 1.06 -2.39 9.72
CA ALA A 15 0.78 -3.78 9.45
C ALA A 15 2.08 -4.59 9.48
N ILE A 16 1.99 -5.88 9.74
CA ILE A 16 3.09 -6.84 9.54
C ILE A 16 3.14 -7.24 8.07
N GLY A 17 4.36 -7.44 7.57
CA GLY A 17 4.60 -7.94 6.23
C GLY A 17 5.25 -6.92 5.29
N VAL A 18 5.39 -7.36 4.06
CA VAL A 18 5.99 -6.60 2.96
C VAL A 18 4.96 -6.21 1.91
N THR A 19 5.36 -5.44 0.92
CA THR A 19 4.50 -4.95 -0.13
C THR A 19 5.27 -4.97 -1.44
N SER A 20 4.78 -5.75 -2.39
CA SER A 20 5.32 -5.87 -3.75
C SER A 20 4.60 -4.98 -4.78
N TRP A 21 4.21 -3.76 -4.38
CA TRP A 21 3.65 -2.79 -5.33
C TRP A 21 4.67 -2.45 -6.41
N ILE A 22 4.19 -2.30 -7.64
CA ILE A 22 5.05 -2.16 -8.82
C ILE A 22 4.67 -0.88 -9.60
N PRO A 23 5.65 -0.09 -10.07
CA PRO A 23 5.37 1.06 -10.93
C PRO A 23 4.65 0.67 -12.22
N LEU A 24 3.62 1.44 -12.60
CA LEU A 24 2.80 1.14 -13.78
C LEU A 24 3.58 1.24 -15.10
N ASP A 25 4.55 2.14 -15.18
CA ASP A 25 5.47 2.25 -16.31
C ASP A 25 6.30 0.97 -16.49
N ALA A 26 6.81 0.41 -15.40
CA ALA A 26 7.56 -0.85 -15.43
C ALA A 26 6.66 -2.04 -15.81
N VAL A 27 5.40 -2.04 -15.37
CA VAL A 27 4.39 -3.03 -15.80
C VAL A 27 4.17 -2.95 -17.32
N ALA A 28 3.99 -1.75 -17.86
CA ALA A 28 3.76 -1.56 -19.29
C ALA A 28 4.96 -2.05 -20.12
N GLU A 29 6.18 -1.71 -19.71
CA GLU A 29 7.42 -2.17 -20.37
C GLU A 29 7.55 -3.70 -20.31
N ALA A 30 7.29 -4.30 -19.14
CA ALA A 30 7.32 -5.74 -18.95
C ALA A 30 6.31 -6.49 -19.84
N ILE A 31 5.11 -5.93 -20.05
CA ILE A 31 4.12 -6.51 -20.97
C ILE A 31 4.66 -6.53 -22.40
N LEU A 32 5.36 -5.47 -22.82
CA LEU A 32 5.98 -5.41 -24.15
C LEU A 32 7.15 -6.40 -24.26
N ASP A 33 7.99 -6.50 -23.23
CA ASP A 33 9.10 -7.46 -23.20
C ASP A 33 8.60 -8.90 -23.37
N VAL A 34 7.50 -9.26 -22.70
CA VAL A 34 6.85 -10.57 -22.84
C VAL A 34 6.25 -10.75 -24.23
N ALA A 35 5.58 -9.73 -24.77
CA ALA A 35 4.94 -9.81 -26.09
C ALA A 35 5.95 -10.01 -27.23
N PHE A 36 7.18 -9.49 -27.07
CA PHE A 36 8.22 -9.50 -28.10
C PHE A 36 9.41 -10.41 -27.79
N VAL A 37 9.33 -11.24 -26.75
CA VAL A 37 10.40 -12.20 -26.44
C VAL A 37 10.55 -13.21 -27.59
N LYS A 38 11.80 -13.48 -28.00
CA LYS A 38 12.09 -14.41 -29.11
C LYS A 38 11.86 -15.88 -28.73
N GLU A 39 12.06 -16.18 -27.47
CA GLU A 39 11.81 -17.51 -26.90
C GLU A 39 10.32 -17.68 -26.62
N SER A 40 9.87 -18.93 -26.52
CA SER A 40 8.51 -19.20 -26.03
C SER A 40 8.37 -18.64 -24.60
N PRO A 41 7.41 -17.73 -24.34
CA PRO A 41 7.20 -17.24 -22.99
C PRO A 41 6.69 -18.39 -22.10
N PRO A 42 6.95 -18.34 -20.78
CA PRO A 42 6.33 -19.22 -19.81
C PRO A 42 4.81 -19.14 -19.86
N LEU A 43 4.13 -20.23 -19.45
CA LEU A 43 2.67 -20.28 -19.42
C LEU A 43 2.05 -19.20 -18.53
N THR A 44 2.72 -18.89 -17.41
CA THR A 44 2.26 -17.90 -16.43
C THR A 44 3.39 -16.97 -16.04
N ILE A 45 3.04 -15.70 -15.85
CA ILE A 45 3.97 -14.63 -15.48
C ILE A 45 3.32 -13.85 -14.35
N ASN A 46 3.95 -13.83 -13.19
CA ASN A 46 3.54 -12.99 -12.08
C ASN A 46 4.23 -11.63 -12.21
N LEU A 47 3.44 -10.57 -12.34
CA LEU A 47 3.96 -9.21 -12.51
C LEU A 47 3.70 -8.39 -11.25
N VAL A 48 4.52 -8.66 -10.24
CA VAL A 48 4.61 -7.90 -8.99
C VAL A 48 6.06 -7.48 -8.77
N HIS A 49 6.31 -6.59 -7.81
CA HIS A 49 7.66 -6.11 -7.55
C HIS A 49 8.57 -7.23 -7.02
N PRO A 50 9.75 -7.49 -7.62
CA PRO A 50 10.65 -8.57 -7.20
C PRO A 50 11.38 -8.28 -5.89
N TYR A 51 11.47 -7.00 -5.50
CA TYR A 51 12.12 -6.55 -4.26
C TYR A 51 11.10 -5.85 -3.35
N PRO A 52 10.38 -6.58 -2.51
CA PRO A 52 9.29 -5.98 -1.73
C PRO A 52 9.83 -5.11 -0.59
N THR A 53 9.08 -4.06 -0.24
CA THR A 53 9.40 -3.14 0.87
C THR A 53 8.43 -3.37 2.02
N THR A 54 8.86 -3.18 3.28
CA THR A 54 7.94 -3.34 4.42
C THR A 54 6.77 -2.35 4.33
N TRP A 55 5.57 -2.78 4.72
CA TRP A 55 4.39 -1.92 4.77
C TRP A 55 4.64 -0.65 5.57
N ASN A 56 5.26 -0.81 6.74
CA ASN A 56 5.52 0.30 7.67
C ASN A 56 6.48 1.34 7.07
N SER A 57 7.51 0.93 6.32
CA SER A 57 8.40 1.88 5.64
C SER A 57 7.67 2.70 4.58
N ILE A 58 6.74 2.09 3.83
CA ILE A 58 5.89 2.80 2.87
C ILE A 58 4.96 3.80 3.60
N MET A 59 4.34 3.37 4.70
CA MET A 59 3.45 4.24 5.47
C MET A 59 4.18 5.42 6.11
N GLU A 60 5.42 5.23 6.61
CA GLU A 60 6.25 6.33 7.10
C GLU A 60 6.64 7.29 5.96
N ALA A 61 6.99 6.76 4.78
CA ALA A 61 7.27 7.61 3.62
C ALA A 61 6.05 8.47 3.19
N ILE A 62 4.86 7.88 3.23
CA ILE A 62 3.61 8.61 2.98
C ILE A 62 3.36 9.66 4.07
N ARG A 63 3.55 9.32 5.35
CA ARG A 63 3.43 10.25 6.49
C ARG A 63 4.36 11.44 6.35
N GLU A 64 5.64 11.20 6.10
CA GLU A 64 6.65 12.26 5.94
C GLU A 64 6.26 13.19 4.78
N SER A 65 5.87 12.62 3.63
CA SER A 65 5.43 13.44 2.50
C SER A 65 4.16 14.24 2.81
N LEU A 66 3.18 13.66 3.50
CA LEU A 66 1.94 14.37 3.88
C LEU A 66 2.20 15.49 4.88
N THR A 67 2.99 15.22 5.93
CA THR A 67 3.33 16.21 6.96
C THR A 67 4.08 17.40 6.36
N GLN A 68 5.05 17.15 5.46
CA GLN A 68 5.76 18.20 4.74
C GLN A 68 4.84 19.01 3.81
N ASN A 69 4.03 18.35 2.98
CA ASN A 69 3.19 19.05 1.99
C ASN A 69 2.01 19.81 2.62
N LYS A 70 1.47 19.34 3.75
CA LYS A 70 0.36 20.00 4.46
C LYS A 70 0.82 20.90 5.63
N GLY A 71 2.13 21.00 5.89
CA GLY A 71 2.67 21.79 7.00
C GLY A 71 2.21 21.32 8.38
N LEU A 72 2.03 20.01 8.54
CA LEU A 72 1.61 19.42 9.82
C LEU A 72 2.81 19.29 10.77
N SER A 73 2.53 19.21 12.07
CA SER A 73 3.55 18.94 13.07
C SER A 73 4.22 17.58 12.84
N SER A 74 5.48 17.42 13.26
CA SER A 74 6.24 16.18 13.09
C SER A 74 5.63 14.98 13.82
N ASP A 75 4.83 15.22 14.85
CA ASP A 75 4.09 14.20 15.60
C ASP A 75 2.70 13.89 15.01
N ALA A 76 2.28 14.56 13.94
CA ALA A 76 1.01 14.27 13.26
C ALA A 76 1.04 12.92 12.52
N LEU A 77 -0.15 12.38 12.26
CA LEU A 77 -0.37 11.15 11.48
C LEU A 77 0.42 9.95 12.01
N GLN A 78 0.49 9.79 13.34
CA GLN A 78 1.24 8.69 13.94
C GLN A 78 0.78 7.34 13.40
N LEU A 79 1.75 6.47 13.15
CA LEU A 79 1.46 5.10 12.74
C LEU A 79 1.10 4.26 13.97
N VAL A 80 -0.14 3.77 14.02
CA VAL A 80 -0.71 2.94 15.09
C VAL A 80 -1.01 1.51 14.60
N PRO A 81 -1.13 0.49 15.46
CA PRO A 81 -1.56 -0.85 15.05
C PRO A 81 -2.83 -0.84 14.18
N PHE A 82 -2.93 -1.73 13.18
CA PHE A 82 -4.05 -1.73 12.23
C PHE A 82 -5.41 -1.83 12.94
N ASN A 83 -5.51 -2.69 13.95
CA ASN A 83 -6.73 -2.85 14.76
C ASN A 83 -7.12 -1.56 15.51
N GLU A 84 -6.15 -0.77 15.98
CA GLU A 84 -6.41 0.53 16.62
C GLU A 84 -6.92 1.55 15.60
N TRP A 85 -6.27 1.63 14.43
CA TRP A 85 -6.74 2.47 13.32
C TRP A 85 -8.17 2.10 12.90
N TYR A 86 -8.47 0.80 12.83
CA TYR A 86 -9.79 0.32 12.45
C TYR A 86 -10.84 0.62 13.52
N ALA A 87 -10.51 0.47 14.81
CA ALA A 87 -11.40 0.84 15.90
C ALA A 87 -11.75 2.34 15.85
N ALA A 88 -10.77 3.21 15.60
CA ALA A 88 -10.98 4.65 15.42
C ALA A 88 -11.89 4.95 14.21
N LEU A 89 -11.73 4.24 13.10
CA LEU A 89 -12.59 4.36 11.93
C LEU A 89 -14.05 3.99 12.25
N ARG A 90 -14.29 2.87 12.95
CA ARG A 90 -15.64 2.41 13.34
C ARG A 90 -16.31 3.33 14.34
N GLU A 91 -15.56 3.87 15.28
CA GLU A 91 -16.04 4.86 16.24
C GLU A 91 -16.45 6.16 15.53
N ALA A 92 -15.63 6.64 14.59
CA ALA A 92 -15.95 7.81 13.79
C ALA A 92 -17.18 7.60 12.91
N ASP A 93 -17.37 6.41 12.34
CA ASP A 93 -18.56 6.04 11.57
C ASP A 93 -19.83 6.03 12.45
N ALA A 94 -19.73 5.53 13.67
CA ALA A 94 -20.86 5.42 14.60
C ALA A 94 -21.28 6.77 15.23
N ARG A 95 -20.34 7.69 15.45
CA ARG A 95 -20.58 8.93 16.23
C ARG A 95 -20.34 10.22 15.46
N GLY A 96 -19.68 10.16 14.32
CA GLY A 96 -19.32 11.33 13.52
C GLY A 96 -20.51 11.89 12.73
N PRO A 97 -20.43 13.17 12.30
CA PRO A 97 -21.40 13.72 11.36
C PRO A 97 -21.38 12.92 10.05
N ALA A 98 -22.53 12.35 9.65
CA ALA A 98 -22.63 11.43 8.51
C ALA A 98 -22.03 12.00 7.20
N GLU A 99 -22.25 13.29 6.92
CA GLU A 99 -21.72 13.96 5.74
C GLU A 99 -20.17 14.04 5.75
N ARG A 100 -19.60 14.33 6.92
CA ARG A 100 -18.15 14.38 7.12
C ARG A 100 -17.54 12.98 6.98
N VAL A 101 -18.13 11.98 7.62
CA VAL A 101 -17.67 10.58 7.51
C VAL A 101 -17.72 10.11 6.06
N ALA A 102 -18.82 10.34 5.36
CA ALA A 102 -18.99 9.92 3.97
C ALA A 102 -18.02 10.60 2.99
N SER A 103 -17.53 11.80 3.29
CA SER A 103 -16.62 12.57 2.42
C SER A 103 -15.14 12.38 2.76
N GLU A 104 -14.80 12.36 4.05
CA GLU A 104 -13.41 12.34 4.55
C GLU A 104 -12.91 10.93 4.87
N MET A 105 -13.80 9.99 5.20
CA MET A 105 -13.45 8.64 5.65
C MET A 105 -13.98 7.55 4.70
N PRO A 106 -13.56 7.53 3.42
CA PRO A 106 -14.10 6.59 2.44
C PRO A 106 -13.89 5.11 2.78
N ALA A 107 -13.00 4.77 3.73
CA ALA A 107 -12.84 3.40 4.20
C ALA A 107 -14.09 2.86 4.94
N THR A 108 -14.95 3.72 5.49
CA THR A 108 -16.21 3.26 6.14
C THR A 108 -17.22 2.69 5.14
N LYS A 109 -17.04 2.97 3.84
CA LYS A 109 -17.95 2.51 2.78
C LYS A 109 -17.73 1.06 2.34
N ILE A 110 -16.65 0.43 2.82
CA ILE A 110 -16.27 -0.93 2.45
C ILE A 110 -15.84 -1.73 3.70
N PRO A 111 -16.67 -1.79 4.75
CA PRO A 111 -16.28 -2.32 6.04
C PRO A 111 -15.84 -3.78 5.97
N GLU A 112 -16.51 -4.63 5.16
CA GLU A 112 -16.17 -6.05 5.02
C GLU A 112 -14.77 -6.24 4.42
N PHE A 113 -14.37 -5.35 3.49
CA PHE A 113 -13.02 -5.38 2.94
C PHE A 113 -11.99 -5.00 4.00
N ILE A 114 -12.25 -3.94 4.78
CA ILE A 114 -11.34 -3.51 5.85
C ILE A 114 -11.24 -4.57 6.96
N ASP A 115 -12.34 -5.21 7.34
CA ASP A 115 -12.38 -6.35 8.27
C ASP A 115 -11.42 -7.46 7.80
N SER A 116 -11.50 -7.83 6.51
CA SER A 116 -10.61 -8.83 5.92
C SER A 116 -9.12 -8.46 6.03
N LEU A 117 -8.77 -7.16 5.92
CA LEU A 117 -7.38 -6.72 6.05
C LEU A 117 -6.90 -6.82 7.51
N VAL A 118 -7.76 -6.46 8.47
CA VAL A 118 -7.46 -6.54 9.90
C VAL A 118 -7.25 -7.98 10.34
N GLU A 119 -8.12 -8.90 9.91
CA GLU A 119 -7.97 -10.32 10.23
C GLU A 119 -6.70 -10.91 9.61
N SER A 120 -6.35 -10.47 8.40
CA SER A 120 -5.10 -10.90 7.75
C SER A 120 -3.85 -10.40 8.49
N ASP A 121 -3.86 -9.16 8.97
CA ASP A 121 -2.77 -8.61 9.79
C ASP A 121 -2.63 -9.37 11.12
N LYS A 122 -3.75 -9.68 11.79
CA LYS A 122 -3.76 -10.52 13.00
C LYS A 122 -3.12 -11.90 12.76
N HIS A 123 -3.52 -12.58 11.69
CA HIS A 123 -2.94 -13.88 11.35
C HIS A 123 -1.43 -13.77 11.06
N ALA A 124 -0.98 -12.71 10.39
CA ALA A 124 0.44 -12.48 10.14
C ALA A 124 1.24 -12.26 11.44
N ILE A 125 0.66 -11.51 12.40
CA ILE A 125 1.21 -11.31 13.74
C ILE A 125 1.32 -12.65 14.50
N GLU A 126 0.25 -13.44 14.52
CA GLU A 126 0.20 -14.74 15.21
C GLU A 126 1.18 -15.75 14.61
N ALA A 127 1.35 -15.75 13.29
CA ALA A 127 2.30 -16.60 12.58
C ALA A 127 3.76 -16.17 12.72
N VAL A 128 4.03 -14.96 13.26
CA VAL A 128 5.38 -14.37 13.41
C VAL A 128 6.16 -14.40 12.09
N ASN A 129 5.47 -14.17 10.96
CA ASN A 129 6.10 -14.22 9.64
C ASN A 129 6.15 -12.82 9.02
N PRO A 130 7.29 -12.10 9.13
CA PRO A 130 7.42 -10.74 8.60
C PRO A 130 7.56 -10.70 7.07
N ASN A 131 7.71 -11.86 6.41
CA ASN A 131 7.96 -11.96 4.97
C ASN A 131 6.69 -12.30 4.16
N VAL A 132 5.52 -12.34 4.80
CA VAL A 132 4.25 -12.41 4.06
C VAL A 132 3.94 -11.06 3.42
N GLU A 133 3.21 -11.07 2.31
CA GLU A 133 2.63 -9.82 1.84
C GLU A 133 1.66 -9.30 2.90
N ALA A 134 1.81 -8.03 3.24
CA ALA A 134 0.96 -7.35 4.18
C ALA A 134 -0.51 -7.46 3.75
N ILE A 135 -1.41 -7.37 4.74
CA ILE A 135 -2.86 -7.33 4.54
C ILE A 135 -3.44 -8.53 3.75
N GLY A 136 -2.77 -9.69 3.81
CA GLY A 136 -3.35 -10.98 3.39
C GLY A 136 -3.16 -11.35 1.93
N MET A 137 -2.24 -10.67 1.24
CA MET A 137 -1.93 -10.99 -0.15
C MET A 137 -0.99 -12.21 -0.25
N THR A 138 -0.94 -12.83 -1.43
CA THR A 138 -0.06 -13.98 -1.68
C THR A 138 1.28 -13.50 -2.24
N ALA A 139 2.38 -13.96 -1.66
CA ALA A 139 3.71 -13.78 -2.25
C ALA A 139 3.80 -14.56 -3.55
N LEU A 140 4.20 -13.89 -4.64
CA LEU A 140 4.29 -14.49 -5.97
C LEU A 140 5.74 -14.63 -6.41
N ASP A 141 6.09 -15.78 -6.98
CA ASP A 141 7.39 -15.98 -7.62
C ASP A 141 7.50 -15.13 -8.89
N THR A 142 8.56 -14.34 -8.98
CA THR A 142 8.81 -13.44 -10.11
C THR A 142 9.93 -13.93 -11.04
N SER A 143 10.39 -15.18 -10.88
CA SER A 143 11.52 -15.73 -11.62
C SER A 143 11.29 -15.66 -13.14
N ASN A 144 10.05 -15.94 -13.58
CA ASN A 144 9.68 -15.88 -15.00
C ASN A 144 9.80 -14.48 -15.58
N ILE A 145 9.25 -13.45 -14.91
CA ILE A 145 9.31 -12.10 -15.45
C ILE A 145 10.71 -11.52 -15.36
N GLN A 146 11.42 -11.80 -14.27
CA GLN A 146 12.81 -11.36 -14.10
C GLN A 146 13.69 -11.97 -15.19
N ARG A 147 13.46 -13.20 -15.66
CA ARG A 147 14.22 -13.73 -16.79
C ARG A 147 14.00 -12.95 -18.09
N ILE A 148 12.79 -12.45 -18.31
CA ILE A 148 12.37 -11.83 -19.58
C ILE A 148 12.67 -10.33 -19.61
N SER A 149 12.22 -9.59 -18.59
CA SER A 149 12.29 -8.13 -18.56
C SER A 149 13.50 -7.65 -17.77
N GLN A 150 14.42 -6.95 -18.43
CA GLN A 150 15.54 -6.29 -17.75
C GLN A 150 15.04 -5.18 -16.82
N ARG A 151 14.05 -4.41 -17.25
CA ARG A 151 13.46 -3.35 -16.43
C ARG A 151 13.00 -3.87 -15.08
N ILE A 152 12.30 -5.01 -15.05
CA ILE A 152 11.81 -5.61 -13.81
C ILE A 152 12.96 -6.09 -12.92
N ARG A 153 13.99 -6.73 -13.50
CA ARG A 153 15.19 -7.15 -12.73
C ARG A 153 15.91 -5.99 -12.08
N ASP A 154 15.97 -4.86 -12.77
CA ASP A 154 16.79 -3.73 -12.34
C ASP A 154 15.97 -2.68 -11.56
N LEU A 155 14.73 -3.01 -11.16
CA LEU A 155 13.89 -2.12 -10.34
C LEU A 155 14.53 -1.86 -8.97
N GLU A 156 14.56 -0.59 -8.57
CA GLU A 156 14.82 -0.22 -7.18
C GLU A 156 13.57 -0.49 -6.33
N PRO A 157 13.70 -0.97 -5.07
CA PRO A 157 12.58 -1.08 -4.16
C PRO A 157 11.83 0.25 -4.01
N ILE A 158 10.50 0.18 -3.95
CA ILE A 158 9.67 1.35 -3.66
C ILE A 158 10.12 2.02 -2.37
N GLY A 159 10.26 3.35 -2.42
CA GLY A 159 10.70 4.14 -1.29
C GLY A 159 10.10 5.56 -1.25
N MET A 160 10.84 6.46 -0.60
CA MET A 160 10.40 7.83 -0.34
C MET A 160 10.04 8.61 -1.62
N LYS A 161 10.82 8.43 -2.70
CA LYS A 161 10.60 9.13 -3.96
C LYS A 161 9.24 8.77 -4.56
N ASP A 162 8.89 7.48 -4.55
CA ASP A 162 7.62 6.98 -5.08
C ASP A 162 6.44 7.47 -4.23
N ALA A 163 6.55 7.35 -2.91
CA ALA A 163 5.53 7.84 -1.98
C ALA A 163 5.28 9.34 -2.14
N ALA A 164 6.34 10.14 -2.33
CA ALA A 164 6.23 11.58 -2.56
C ALA A 164 5.50 11.90 -3.87
N LEU A 165 5.76 11.15 -4.94
CA LEU A 165 5.03 11.31 -6.21
C LEU A 165 3.54 10.99 -6.06
N TRP A 166 3.19 9.92 -5.35
CA TRP A 166 1.79 9.58 -5.08
C TRP A 166 1.09 10.64 -4.24
N VAL A 167 1.70 11.06 -3.14
CA VAL A 167 1.13 12.09 -2.27
C VAL A 167 0.93 13.39 -3.04
N LYS A 168 1.93 13.83 -3.81
CA LYS A 168 1.80 15.01 -4.67
C LYS A 168 0.60 14.89 -5.62
N TYR A 169 0.47 13.76 -6.32
CA TYR A 169 -0.65 13.52 -7.22
C TYR A 169 -1.99 13.51 -6.47
N TRP A 170 -2.08 12.80 -5.35
CA TRP A 170 -3.31 12.69 -4.55
C TRP A 170 -3.77 14.06 -4.04
N LEU A 171 -2.86 14.89 -3.52
CA LEU A 171 -3.18 16.26 -3.06
C LEU A 171 -3.73 17.14 -4.19
N GLN A 172 -3.20 17.00 -5.40
CA GLN A 172 -3.70 17.72 -6.58
C GLN A 172 -5.11 17.28 -7.00
N HIS A 173 -5.54 16.08 -6.62
CA HIS A 173 -6.79 15.46 -7.07
C HIS A 173 -7.80 15.20 -5.94
N GLY A 174 -7.72 15.95 -4.84
CA GLY A 174 -8.75 15.95 -3.80
C GLY A 174 -8.53 14.97 -2.65
N LEU A 175 -7.26 14.65 -2.34
CA LEU A 175 -6.86 14.15 -1.03
C LEU A 175 -6.89 15.23 0.05
#